data_AF-A0A0M7B661-F1
#
_entry.id   AF-A0A0M7B661-F1
#
_cell.length_a   1.000
_cell.length_b   1.000
_cell.length_c   1.000
_cell.angle_alpha   90.00
_cell.angle_beta   90.00
_cell.angle_gamma   90.00
#
_symmetry.space_group_name_H-M   'P 1'
#
loop_
_entity.id
_entity.type
_entity.pdbx_description
1 polymer ?
#
loop_
_entity_poly.entity_id
_entity_poly.type
_entity_poly.pdbx_seq_one_letter_code
_entity_poly.pdbx_strand_id
1 'polypeptide(L)'
;MLRILTSTALAATLAAPLAAPAAAETHMTAGTEMMDTAGLIRTRDITGGPVYSIADRYDETAWMDLEDRDYYGYNNYNYGTDYDQIGEIEDIVLDQGGQMIGIVAEVGGFLDIGDKHVLVPVEDLRLVPVDDTSYSYITRLSEEALEELPSVDEAGWN
;
A
#
# COMPACT_ATOMS: atom_id res chain seq x y z
N MET A 1 -32.32 46.34 -72.38
CA MET A 1 -32.31 47.81 -72.31
C MET A 1 -32.11 48.25 -70.86
N LEU A 2 -31.15 49.15 -70.69
CA LEU A 2 -30.67 49.95 -69.55
C LEU A 2 -31.70 50.40 -68.47
N ARG A 3 -31.24 50.49 -67.21
CA ARG A 3 -31.47 51.59 -66.21
C ARG A 3 -30.70 51.25 -64.90
N ILE A 4 -29.70 51.98 -64.37
CA ILE A 4 -29.38 53.41 -64.10
C ILE A 4 -29.39 53.68 -62.57
N LEU A 5 -28.22 54.12 -62.07
CA LEU A 5 -27.90 55.10 -60.99
C LEU A 5 -28.37 54.80 -59.54
N THR A 6 -27.45 54.52 -58.61
CA THR A 6 -26.76 55.43 -57.64
C THR A 6 -27.67 56.29 -56.76
N SER A 7 -27.59 56.14 -55.43
CA SER A 7 -27.59 57.29 -54.51
C SER A 7 -27.05 56.94 -53.12
N THR A 8 -26.23 57.86 -52.65
CA THR A 8 -25.38 57.96 -51.46
C THR A 8 -26.16 58.37 -50.20
N ALA A 9 -25.62 58.09 -48.99
CA ALA A 9 -25.50 59.02 -47.85
C ALA A 9 -24.89 58.28 -46.62
N LEU A 10 -23.72 58.70 -46.10
CA LEU A 10 -23.51 59.64 -44.95
C LEU A 10 -23.55 58.86 -43.60
N ALA A 11 -22.69 58.98 -42.58
CA ALA A 11 -21.61 59.87 -42.13
C ALA A 11 -20.67 59.04 -41.19
N ALA A 12 -19.34 59.20 -41.26
CA ALA A 12 -18.47 59.84 -40.25
C ALA A 12 -18.66 59.46 -38.76
N THR A 13 -17.63 58.87 -38.13
CA THR A 13 -17.13 59.16 -36.75
C THR A 13 -15.79 58.42 -36.52
N LEU A 14 -14.67 59.14 -36.39
CA LEU A 14 -13.90 59.49 -35.17
C LEU A 14 -12.89 58.43 -34.71
N ALA A 15 -11.69 58.90 -34.39
CA ALA A 15 -10.45 58.14 -34.23
C ALA A 15 -10.06 57.85 -32.76
N ALA A 16 -9.11 56.90 -32.64
CA ALA A 16 -8.12 56.65 -31.57
C ALA A 16 -8.54 55.78 -30.37
N PRO A 17 -7.60 55.16 -29.61
CA PRO A 17 -6.16 54.87 -29.87
C PRO A 17 -5.80 53.36 -29.79
N LEU A 18 -4.64 52.97 -30.34
CA LEU A 18 -4.03 51.65 -30.12
C LEU A 18 -3.52 51.51 -28.68
N ALA A 19 -4.08 50.57 -27.92
CA ALA A 19 -3.50 50.07 -26.68
C ALA A 19 -2.71 48.78 -26.98
N ALA A 20 -1.44 48.73 -26.57
CA ALA A 20 -0.60 47.54 -26.67
C ALA A 20 -1.11 46.42 -25.75
N PRO A 21 -1.03 45.13 -26.14
CA PRO A 21 -1.43 44.05 -25.25
C PRO A 21 -0.36 43.82 -24.18
N ALA A 22 -0.82 43.79 -22.93
CA ALA A 22 -0.05 43.35 -21.78
C ALA A 22 0.32 41.86 -21.93
N ALA A 23 1.57 41.52 -21.61
CA ALA A 23 2.02 40.14 -21.55
C ALA A 23 1.25 39.41 -20.44
N ALA A 24 0.45 38.42 -20.83
CA ALA A 24 -0.13 37.47 -19.90
C ALA A 24 0.95 36.44 -19.54
N GLU A 25 1.45 36.51 -18.31
CA GLU A 25 2.24 35.42 -17.73
C GLU A 25 1.33 34.20 -17.58
N THR A 26 1.52 33.20 -18.44
CA THR A 26 0.89 31.89 -18.29
C THR A 26 1.51 31.23 -17.06
N HIS A 27 0.81 31.35 -15.92
CA HIS A 27 1.06 30.53 -14.75
C HIS A 27 0.65 29.10 -15.11
N MET A 28 1.63 28.29 -15.52
CA MET A 28 1.46 26.85 -15.71
C MET A 28 1.27 26.24 -14.32
N THR A 29 0.02 26.15 -13.84
CA THR A 29 -0.31 25.21 -12.77
C THR A 29 -0.26 23.82 -13.40
N ALA A 30 0.93 23.23 -13.43
CA ALA A 30 1.06 21.79 -13.60
C ALA A 30 0.23 21.16 -12.48
N GLY A 31 -0.94 20.61 -12.83
CA GLY A 31 -1.71 19.81 -11.91
C GLY A 31 -0.83 18.66 -11.50
N THR A 32 -0.37 18.68 -10.24
CA THR A 32 0.17 17.50 -9.58
C THR A 32 -0.89 16.42 -9.72
N GLU A 33 -0.63 15.41 -10.57
CA GLU A 33 -1.41 14.18 -10.51
C GLU A 33 -1.18 13.61 -9.13
N MET A 34 -2.19 13.76 -8.27
CA MET A 34 -2.18 13.19 -6.92
C MET A 34 -2.12 11.68 -7.12
N MET A 35 -1.09 11.04 -6.55
CA MET A 35 -0.92 9.59 -6.58
C MET A 35 -2.22 8.93 -6.12
N ASP A 36 -2.73 7.98 -6.90
CA ASP A 36 -3.89 7.18 -6.50
C ASP A 36 -3.47 6.32 -5.31
N THR A 37 -3.98 6.66 -4.13
CA THR A 37 -3.67 5.96 -2.89
C THR A 37 -4.56 4.74 -2.68
N ALA A 38 -5.53 4.49 -3.57
CA ALA A 38 -6.40 3.33 -3.47
C ALA A 38 -5.57 2.03 -3.55
N GLY A 39 -5.72 1.17 -2.54
CA GLY A 39 -5.00 -0.10 -2.46
C GLY A 39 -3.54 0.00 -2.00
N LEU A 40 -3.06 1.19 -1.63
CA LEU A 40 -1.76 1.31 -0.99
C LEU A 40 -1.86 1.02 0.51
N ILE A 41 -0.91 0.25 1.01
CA ILE A 41 -0.82 -0.14 2.42
C ILE A 41 0.40 0.54 3.01
N ARG A 42 0.23 1.28 4.12
CA ARG A 42 1.38 1.89 4.81
C ARG A 42 1.93 0.87 5.81
N THR A 43 3.23 0.90 6.05
CA THR A 43 3.86 0.02 7.04
C THR A 43 3.24 0.16 8.42
N ARG A 44 2.85 1.37 8.84
CA ARG A 44 2.16 1.61 10.12
C ARG A 44 0.80 0.90 10.26
N ASP A 45 0.19 0.51 9.14
CA ASP A 45 -1.09 -0.19 9.11
C ASP A 45 -0.88 -1.72 9.23
N ILE A 46 0.38 -2.17 9.34
CA ILE A 46 0.82 -3.56 9.47
C ILE A 46 1.63 -3.79 10.76
N THR A 47 2.59 -2.92 11.07
CA THR A 47 3.46 -3.01 12.26
C THR A 47 2.66 -2.88 13.55
N GLY A 48 2.96 -3.70 14.55
CA GLY A 48 2.16 -3.91 15.76
C GLY A 48 0.90 -4.76 15.53
N GLY A 49 0.70 -5.26 14.31
CA GLY A 49 -0.36 -6.21 13.98
C GLY A 49 0.02 -7.63 14.40
N PRO A 50 -0.97 -8.51 14.59
CA PRO A 50 -0.73 -9.91 14.95
C PRO A 50 -0.06 -10.68 13.80
N VAL A 51 0.70 -11.73 14.16
CA VAL A 51 1.11 -12.81 13.26
C VAL A 51 0.29 -14.05 13.60
N TYR A 52 -0.37 -14.63 12.60
CA TYR A 52 -1.17 -15.85 12.76
C TYR A 52 -0.50 -17.05 12.10
N SER A 53 -0.52 -18.19 12.78
CA SER A 53 -0.08 -19.46 12.20
C SER A 53 -1.23 -20.23 11.58
N ILE A 54 -0.99 -20.81 10.40
CA ILE A 54 -1.87 -21.79 9.77
C ILE A 54 -1.25 -23.19 9.74
N ALA A 55 -0.17 -23.45 10.49
CA ALA A 55 0.59 -24.71 10.39
C ALA A 55 -0.30 -25.96 10.55
N ASP A 56 -1.25 -25.93 11.47
CA ASP A 56 -2.21 -27.03 11.73
C ASP A 56 -3.25 -27.24 10.62
N ARG A 57 -3.38 -26.27 9.71
CA ARG A 57 -4.36 -26.24 8.60
C ARG A 57 -3.70 -25.93 7.26
N TYR A 58 -2.39 -26.11 7.18
CA TYR A 58 -1.64 -25.81 5.98
C TYR A 58 -2.09 -26.71 4.83
N ASP A 59 -2.43 -26.08 3.71
CA ASP A 59 -2.75 -26.73 2.44
C ASP A 59 -1.83 -26.14 1.37
N GLU A 60 -0.96 -26.98 0.81
CA GLU A 60 0.03 -26.56 -0.17
C GLU A 60 -0.63 -26.05 -1.46
N THR A 61 -1.76 -26.63 -1.88
CA THR A 61 -2.43 -26.23 -3.11
C THR A 61 -3.01 -24.83 -2.94
N ALA A 62 -3.68 -24.57 -1.83
CA ALA A 62 -4.21 -23.26 -1.49
C ALA A 62 -3.10 -22.21 -1.30
N TRP A 63 -1.97 -22.58 -0.67
CA TRP A 63 -0.84 -21.68 -0.49
C TRP A 63 -0.18 -21.26 -1.81
N MET A 64 -0.13 -22.18 -2.79
CA MET A 64 0.43 -21.94 -4.11
C MET A 64 -0.52 -21.21 -5.07
N ASP A 65 -1.82 -21.20 -4.78
CA ASP A 65 -2.80 -20.44 -5.56
C ASP A 65 -2.78 -18.96 -5.15
N LEU A 66 -2.07 -18.16 -5.94
CA LEU A 66 -1.98 -16.71 -5.73
C LEU A 66 -3.22 -15.95 -6.23
N GLU A 67 -4.11 -16.62 -6.98
CA GLU A 67 -5.36 -16.02 -7.48
C GLU A 67 -6.43 -16.04 -6.40
N ASP A 68 -6.48 -17.09 -5.57
CA ASP A 68 -7.37 -17.19 -4.40
C ASP A 68 -6.75 -16.60 -3.13
N ARG A 69 -6.64 -15.27 -3.12
CA ARG A 69 -6.10 -14.52 -1.97
C ARG A 69 -6.96 -14.64 -0.71
N ASP A 70 -8.24 -14.95 -0.88
CA ASP A 70 -9.21 -14.96 0.21
C ASP A 70 -9.27 -16.30 0.93
N TYR A 71 -8.66 -17.37 0.39
CA TYR A 71 -8.72 -18.71 1.00
C TYR A 71 -8.41 -18.66 2.50
N TYR A 72 -7.25 -18.13 2.90
CA TYR A 72 -6.88 -17.93 4.31
C TYR A 72 -7.27 -16.55 4.89
N GLY A 73 -8.11 -15.80 4.17
CA GLY A 73 -8.50 -14.45 4.51
C GLY A 73 -9.62 -14.37 5.56
N TYR A 74 -9.80 -13.17 6.11
CA TYR A 74 -10.80 -12.84 7.14
C TYR A 74 -12.22 -13.31 6.84
N ASN A 75 -12.63 -13.30 5.58
CA ASN A 75 -13.99 -13.67 5.20
C ASN A 75 -14.27 -15.17 5.36
N ASN A 76 -13.22 -16.00 5.32
CA ASN A 76 -13.34 -17.45 5.38
C ASN A 76 -12.94 -18.02 6.75
N TYR A 77 -12.14 -17.29 7.52
CA TYR A 77 -11.60 -17.75 8.79
C TYR A 77 -11.63 -16.64 9.85
N ASN A 78 -11.96 -17.02 11.07
CA ASN A 78 -11.99 -16.12 12.21
C ASN A 78 -10.65 -16.19 12.97
N TYR A 79 -9.79 -15.20 12.73
CA TYR A 79 -8.49 -15.07 13.39
C TYR A 79 -8.60 -15.09 14.92
N GLY A 80 -7.69 -15.79 15.60
CA GLY A 80 -7.73 -16.02 17.05
C GLY A 80 -8.69 -17.12 17.50
N THR A 81 -9.52 -17.66 16.59
CA THR A 81 -10.33 -18.87 16.87
C THR A 81 -10.00 -20.03 15.93
N ASP A 82 -9.83 -19.75 14.64
CA ASP A 82 -9.45 -20.75 13.64
C ASP A 82 -7.94 -20.83 13.44
N TYR A 83 -7.25 -19.70 13.66
CA TYR A 83 -5.79 -19.56 13.58
C TYR A 83 -5.24 -19.03 14.89
N ASP A 84 -4.10 -19.59 15.28
CA ASP A 84 -3.41 -19.21 16.51
C ASP A 84 -2.61 -17.92 16.26
N GLN A 85 -2.84 -16.91 17.10
CA GLN A 85 -1.94 -15.77 17.17
C GLN A 85 -0.67 -16.24 17.87
N ILE A 86 0.45 -16.15 17.16
CA ILE A 86 1.74 -16.67 17.62
C ILE A 86 2.77 -15.56 17.86
N GLY A 87 2.38 -14.31 17.61
CA GLY A 87 3.30 -13.18 17.69
C GLY A 87 2.74 -11.86 17.21
N GLU A 88 3.63 -10.88 17.11
CA GLU A 88 3.37 -9.52 16.64
C GLU A 88 4.43 -9.09 15.60
N ILE A 89 4.04 -8.17 14.72
CA ILE A 89 4.88 -7.70 13.61
C ILE A 89 5.68 -6.48 14.06
N GLU A 90 6.99 -6.62 14.22
CA GLU A 90 7.86 -5.52 14.66
C GLU A 90 8.33 -4.62 13.52
N ASP A 91 8.77 -5.23 12.41
CA ASP A 91 9.34 -4.46 11.29
C ASP A 91 9.13 -5.15 9.94
N ILE A 92 9.18 -4.34 8.87
CA ILE A 92 9.18 -4.80 7.48
C ILE A 92 10.60 -4.73 6.94
N VAL A 93 11.14 -5.86 6.50
CA VAL A 93 12.52 -5.94 6.02
C VAL A 93 12.55 -5.81 4.50
N LEU A 94 13.32 -4.83 4.02
CA LEU A 94 13.55 -4.56 2.61
C LEU A 94 15.01 -4.85 2.25
N ASP A 95 15.26 -5.28 1.01
CA ASP A 95 16.60 -5.29 0.45
C ASP A 95 17.05 -3.89 -0.01
N GLN A 96 18.30 -3.77 -0.48
CA GLN A 96 18.85 -2.50 -0.97
C GLN A 96 18.16 -1.99 -2.25
N GLY A 97 17.43 -2.85 -2.96
CA GLY A 97 16.58 -2.48 -4.09
C GLY A 97 15.20 -1.99 -3.69
N GLY A 98 14.86 -2.04 -2.39
CA GLY A 98 13.54 -1.70 -1.86
C GLY A 98 12.51 -2.81 -1.97
N GLN A 99 12.92 -4.04 -2.34
CA GLN A 99 12.01 -5.18 -2.38
C GLN A 99 11.83 -5.76 -0.98
N MET A 100 10.59 -6.10 -0.62
CA MET A 100 10.31 -6.77 0.65
C MET A 100 10.88 -8.19 0.63
N ILE A 101 11.69 -8.52 1.64
CA ILE A 101 12.25 -9.87 1.83
C ILE A 101 11.60 -10.62 2.99
N GLY A 102 10.93 -9.93 3.91
CA GLY A 102 10.32 -10.55 5.07
C GLY A 102 9.83 -9.54 6.11
N ILE A 103 9.47 -10.05 7.28
CA ILE A 103 9.17 -9.26 8.47
C ILE A 103 10.06 -9.69 9.63
N VAL A 104 10.32 -8.77 10.56
CA VAL A 104 10.72 -9.17 11.91
C VAL A 104 9.43 -9.41 12.69
N ALA A 105 9.28 -10.62 13.22
CA ALA A 105 8.18 -10.99 14.09
C ALA A 105 8.70 -11.21 15.51
N GLU A 106 8.04 -10.62 16.49
CA GLU A 106 8.14 -11.04 17.88
C GLU A 106 7.30 -12.31 18.03
N VAL A 107 7.89 -13.40 18.53
CA VAL A 107 7.25 -14.71 18.65
C VAL A 107 7.40 -15.23 20.07
N GLY A 108 6.31 -15.79 20.60
CA GLY A 108 6.26 -16.43 21.90
C GLY A 108 6.34 -15.46 23.08
N GLY A 109 6.69 -15.98 24.24
CA GLY A 109 6.76 -15.22 25.50
C GLY A 109 5.41 -15.05 26.21
N PHE A 110 5.45 -14.50 27.42
CA PHE A 110 4.25 -14.15 28.19
C PHE A 110 4.41 -12.74 28.77
N LEU A 111 3.64 -11.78 28.26
CA LEU A 111 3.68 -10.36 28.67
C LEU A 111 5.08 -9.73 28.45
N ASP A 112 5.60 -9.82 27.23
CA ASP A 112 6.90 -9.25 26.81
C ASP A 112 8.09 -9.83 27.62
N ILE A 113 7.95 -11.08 28.06
CA ILE A 113 9.00 -11.82 28.75
C ILE A 113 9.22 -13.14 28.04
N GLY A 114 10.43 -13.30 27.51
CA GLY A 114 10.86 -14.53 26.84
C GLY A 114 10.40 -14.62 25.39
N ASP A 115 9.89 -13.51 24.87
CA ASP A 115 9.69 -13.22 23.47
C ASP A 115 11.02 -13.27 22.70
N LYS A 116 10.90 -13.53 21.41
CA LYS A 116 12.04 -13.62 20.50
C LYS A 116 11.70 -12.97 19.18
N HIS A 117 12.58 -12.08 18.74
CA HIS A 117 12.52 -11.48 17.42
C HIS A 117 13.17 -12.38 16.38
N VAL A 118 12.43 -12.70 15.32
CA VAL A 118 12.89 -13.56 14.22
C VAL A 118 12.55 -12.97 12.86
N LEU A 119 13.43 -13.19 11.87
CA LEU A 119 13.15 -12.83 10.48
C LEU A 119 12.33 -13.94 9.82
N VAL A 120 11.10 -13.63 9.47
CA VAL A 120 10.23 -14.54 8.68
C VAL A 120 10.31 -14.14 7.21
N PRO A 121 10.73 -15.03 6.30
CA PRO A 121 10.89 -14.69 4.90
C PRO A 121 9.53 -14.50 4.21
N VAL A 122 9.47 -13.60 3.24
CA VAL A 122 8.23 -13.24 2.54
C VAL A 122 7.54 -14.41 1.83
N GLU A 123 8.29 -15.44 1.45
CA GLU A 123 7.75 -16.66 0.83
C GLU A 123 6.84 -17.46 1.78
N ASP A 124 7.11 -17.35 3.08
CA ASP A 124 6.36 -17.99 4.17
C ASP A 124 5.24 -17.10 4.70
N LEU A 125 5.03 -15.91 4.11
CA LEU A 125 4.03 -14.95 4.55
C LEU A 125 2.93 -14.71 3.51
N ARG A 126 1.72 -14.42 3.99
CA ARG A 126 0.67 -13.78 3.19
C ARG A 126 0.06 -12.62 3.97
N LEU A 127 0.01 -11.46 3.32
CA LEU A 127 -0.68 -10.29 3.86
C LEU A 127 -2.18 -10.48 3.69
N VAL A 128 -2.91 -10.40 4.80
CA VAL A 128 -4.36 -10.56 4.84
C VAL A 128 -5.00 -9.29 5.43
N PRO A 129 -6.13 -8.82 4.88
CA PRO A 129 -6.91 -7.79 5.56
C PRO A 129 -7.53 -8.39 6.82
N VAL A 130 -7.50 -7.65 7.93
CA VAL A 130 -8.22 -8.01 9.16
C VAL A 130 -9.51 -7.19 9.28
N ASP A 131 -9.49 -5.97 8.77
CA ASP A 131 -10.67 -5.12 8.58
C ASP A 131 -10.47 -4.19 7.37
N ASP A 132 -11.33 -3.17 7.22
CA ASP A 132 -11.27 -2.19 6.13
C ASP A 132 -9.98 -1.35 6.11
N THR A 133 -9.22 -1.33 7.21
CA THR A 133 -8.11 -0.40 7.46
C THR A 133 -6.85 -1.04 8.03
N SER A 134 -6.93 -2.28 8.54
CA SER A 134 -5.81 -2.98 9.15
C SER A 134 -5.46 -4.27 8.41
N TYR A 135 -4.17 -4.61 8.43
CA TYR A 135 -3.63 -5.80 7.81
C TYR A 135 -2.78 -6.59 8.80
N SER A 136 -2.70 -7.89 8.58
CA SER A 136 -1.89 -8.83 9.35
C SER A 136 -1.17 -9.78 8.41
N TYR A 137 -0.21 -10.54 8.94
CA TYR A 137 0.42 -11.64 8.23
C TYR A 137 -0.03 -12.99 8.78
N ILE A 138 -0.34 -13.90 7.86
CA ILE A 138 -0.37 -15.33 8.17
C ILE A 138 0.94 -15.98 7.74
N THR A 139 1.34 -17.02 8.47
CA THR A 139 2.48 -17.87 8.13
C THR A 139 2.11 -19.34 8.16
N ARG A 140 2.73 -20.12 7.27
CA ARG A 140 2.63 -21.59 7.27
C ARG A 140 3.49 -22.27 8.34
N LEU A 141 4.32 -21.51 9.05
CA LEU A 141 5.21 -22.01 10.09
C LEU A 141 4.49 -22.06 11.44
N SER A 142 4.81 -23.04 12.28
CA SER A 142 4.31 -23.09 13.66
C SER A 142 5.11 -22.13 14.55
N GLU A 143 4.59 -21.81 15.73
CA GLU A 143 5.30 -21.01 16.75
C GLU A 143 6.67 -21.62 17.06
N GLU A 144 6.73 -22.94 17.30
CA GLU A 144 7.97 -23.64 17.61
C GLU A 144 8.98 -23.56 16.45
N ALA A 145 8.50 -23.68 15.21
CA ALA A 145 9.37 -23.56 14.03
C ALA A 145 9.96 -22.14 13.91
N LEU A 146 9.20 -21.11 14.29
CA LEU A 146 9.71 -19.75 14.35
C LEU A 146 10.69 -19.55 15.52
N GLU A 147 10.42 -20.10 16.70
CA GLU A 147 11.32 -20.05 17.84
C GLU A 147 12.68 -20.72 17.56
N GLU A 148 12.75 -21.67 16.63
CA GLU A 148 14.00 -22.30 16.19
C GLU A 148 14.84 -21.43 15.25
N LEU A 149 14.27 -20.38 14.64
CA LEU A 149 14.99 -19.48 13.73
C LEU A 149 16.08 -18.68 14.45
N PRO A 150 17.11 -18.19 13.75
CA PRO A 150 18.06 -17.25 14.33
C PRO A 150 17.36 -16.00 14.87
N SER A 151 17.74 -15.58 16.07
CA SER A 151 17.25 -14.31 16.63
C SER A 151 17.77 -13.14 15.79
N VAL A 152 16.91 -12.16 15.58
CA VAL A 152 17.29 -10.82 15.15
C VAL A 152 17.40 -9.96 16.40
N ASP A 153 18.47 -9.19 16.54
CA ASP A 153 18.62 -8.24 17.64
C ASP A 153 18.07 -6.88 17.20
N GLU A 154 17.27 -6.23 18.05
CA GLU A 154 16.78 -4.87 17.84
C GLU A 154 17.96 -3.87 17.67
N ALA A 155 19.13 -4.18 18.25
CA ALA A 155 20.34 -3.37 18.14
C ALA A 155 21.02 -3.45 16.76
N GLY A 156 20.58 -4.35 15.87
CA GLY A 156 21.02 -4.45 14.48
C GLY A 156 21.55 -5.81 14.05
N TRP A 157 21.76 -5.96 12.74
CA TRP A 157 22.11 -7.20 12.03
C TRP A 157 23.58 -7.68 12.20
N ASN A 158 24.23 -7.41 13.35
CA ASN A 158 25.68 -7.62 13.53
C ASN A 158 26.05 -8.91 14.28
#